data_AF-A0AAV7JQJ4-F1
#
_entry.id   AF-A0AAV7JQJ4-F1
#
_cell.length_a   1.000
_cell.length_b   1.000
_cell.length_c   1.000
_cell.angle_alpha   90.00
_cell.angle_beta   90.00
_cell.angle_gamma   90.00
#
_symmetry.space_group_name_H-M   'P 1'
#
loop_
_entity.id
_entity.type
_entity.pdbx_description
1 polymer ?
#
loop_
_entity_poly.entity_id
_entity_poly.type
_entity_poly.pdbx_seq_one_letter_code
_entity_poly.pdbx_strand_id
1 'polypeptide(L)'
;MPEHPPELKQAWTLAIDREDIERLLTVRVCIKHFLEADIEYTHRVPFGDGTFTEVPRYRPKLKDGAVPCLFPGRPSFYISPTQTESNCLLPKADEYSELSPEEKLKEKFILSTIQGLITDQLVLISKFLANTDTHLYY
;
A
#
# COMPACT_ATOMS: atom_id res chain seq x y z
N MET A 1 4.29 20.06 -2.91
CA MET A 1 4.52 18.96 -1.96
C MET A 1 3.17 18.27 -1.80
N PRO A 2 2.99 17.02 -2.24
CA PRO A 2 1.68 16.40 -2.25
C PRO A 2 1.18 16.23 -0.81
N GLU A 3 -0.14 16.14 -0.63
CA GLU A 3 -0.79 15.93 0.68
C GLU A 3 -0.51 14.51 1.19
N HIS A 4 0.72 14.29 1.60
CA HIS A 4 1.22 13.03 2.11
C HIS A 4 1.25 13.03 3.64
N PRO A 5 1.29 11.84 4.26
CA PRO A 5 1.43 11.71 5.70
C PRO A 5 2.58 12.58 6.25
N PRO A 6 2.44 13.15 7.47
CA PRO A 6 3.42 14.07 8.05
C PRO A 6 4.86 13.53 8.04
N GLU A 7 5.00 12.21 8.19
CA GLU A 7 6.28 11.51 8.20
C GLU A 7 7.01 11.58 6.86
N LEU A 8 6.30 11.42 5.74
CA LEU A 8 6.91 11.51 4.41
C LEU A 8 7.37 12.94 4.11
N LYS A 9 6.60 13.93 4.56
CA LYS A 9 7.01 15.35 4.50
C LYS A 9 8.33 15.58 5.24
N GLN A 10 8.43 15.07 6.47
CA GLN A 10 9.65 15.21 7.28
C GLN A 10 10.84 14.51 6.62
N ALA A 11 10.65 13.30 6.10
CA ALA A 11 11.68 12.57 5.39
C ALA A 11 12.19 13.34 4.16
N TRP A 12 11.29 13.96 3.38
CA TRP A 12 11.67 14.81 2.24
C TRP A 12 12.44 16.07 2.67
N THR A 13 12.03 16.73 3.76
CA THR A 13 12.74 17.89 4.32
C THR A 13 14.19 17.54 4.67
N LEU A 14 14.39 16.45 5.41
CA LEU A 14 15.72 15.95 5.79
C LEU A 14 16.53 15.51 4.55
N ALA A 15 15.87 14.84 3.61
CA ALA A 15 16.48 14.34 2.39
C ALA A 15 16.94 15.44 1.44
N ILE A 16 16.32 16.62 1.45
CA ILE A 16 16.73 17.75 0.61
C ILE A 16 17.74 18.63 1.34
N ASP A 17 17.67 18.73 2.68
CA ASP A 17 18.56 19.52 3.56
C ASP A 17 18.82 20.92 3.00
N ARG A 18 17.76 21.71 2.93
CA ARG A 18 17.83 23.11 2.51
C ARG A 18 17.17 23.97 3.57
N GLU A 19 17.87 24.98 4.07
CA GLU A 19 17.44 25.80 5.21
C GLU A 19 16.13 26.56 4.97
N ASP A 20 15.82 26.94 3.72
CA ASP A 20 14.63 27.70 3.36
C ASP A 20 13.44 26.82 2.97
N ILE A 21 13.59 25.50 2.97
CA ILE A 21 12.58 24.58 2.43
C ILE A 21 11.23 24.67 3.13
N GLU A 22 11.25 24.93 4.43
CA GLU A 22 10.05 25.07 5.26
C GLU A 22 9.26 26.35 4.95
N ARG A 23 9.92 27.36 4.36
CA ARG A 23 9.29 28.63 3.96
C ARG A 23 8.65 28.55 2.57
N LEU A 24 8.98 27.52 1.80
CA LEU A 24 8.46 27.35 0.45
C LEU A 24 7.10 26.64 0.49
N LEU A 25 6.06 27.34 0.05
CA LEU A 25 4.70 26.79 -0.12
C LEU A 25 4.68 25.58 -1.06
N THR A 26 5.56 25.57 -2.06
CA THR A 26 5.67 24.47 -3.02
C THR A 26 7.12 24.13 -3.32
N VAL A 27 7.52 22.93 -2.92
CA VAL A 27 8.80 22.33 -3.32
C VAL A 27 8.53 21.28 -4.41
N ARG A 28 9.38 21.28 -5.44
CA ARG A 28 9.39 20.28 -6.52
C ARG A 28 10.79 19.71 -6.64
N VAL A 29 10.87 18.38 -6.79
CA VAL A 29 12.12 17.64 -6.96
C VAL A 29 12.02 16.87 -8.27
N CYS A 30 13.07 16.91 -9.09
CA CYS A 30 13.13 16.15 -10.34
C CYS A 30 13.25 14.64 -10.06
N ILE A 31 12.70 13.80 -10.95
CA ILE A 31 12.72 12.33 -10.78
C ILE A 31 14.15 11.76 -10.66
N LYS A 32 15.14 12.48 -11.19
CA LYS A 32 16.58 12.11 -11.14
C LYS A 32 17.15 12.04 -9.72
N HIS A 33 16.45 12.60 -8.74
CA HIS A 33 16.85 12.54 -7.33
C HIS A 33 16.33 11.30 -6.60
N PHE A 34 15.58 10.42 -7.28
CA PHE A 34 15.03 9.18 -6.74
C PHE A 34 15.74 7.98 -7.36
N LEU A 35 15.70 6.83 -6.69
CA LEU A 35 16.15 5.58 -7.29
C LEU A 35 15.20 5.16 -8.41
N GLU A 36 15.74 4.49 -9.43
CA GLU A 36 14.93 3.92 -10.51
C GLU A 36 13.87 2.95 -9.99
N ALA A 37 14.21 2.20 -8.92
CA ALA A 37 13.31 1.29 -8.24
C ALA A 37 12.10 1.98 -7.58
N ASP A 38 12.17 3.28 -7.30
CA ASP A 38 11.10 4.06 -6.68
C ASP A 38 10.21 4.77 -7.71
N ILE A 39 10.46 4.55 -9.01
CA ILE A 39 9.72 5.15 -10.11
C ILE A 39 8.87 4.07 -10.80
N GLU A 40 7.58 4.34 -10.90
CA GLU A 40 6.63 3.53 -11.66
C GLU A 40 6.54 4.02 -13.10
N TYR A 41 6.98 3.17 -14.03
CA TYR A 41 6.85 3.40 -15.47
C TYR A 41 5.67 2.68 -16.10
N THR A 42 5.06 1.74 -15.41
CA THR A 42 3.90 0.96 -15.88
C THR A 42 2.75 1.05 -14.88
N HIS A 43 1.54 0.72 -15.33
CA HIS A 43 0.39 0.49 -14.46
C HIS A 43 -0.27 -0.83 -14.85
N ARG A 44 -0.88 -1.50 -13.87
CA ARG A 44 -1.60 -2.76 -14.07
C ARG A 44 -3.05 -2.48 -14.43
N VAL A 45 -3.50 -3.06 -15.53
CA VAL A 45 -4.89 -2.98 -15.99
C VAL A 45 -5.50 -4.37 -15.88
N PRO A 46 -6.61 -4.54 -15.13
CA PRO A 46 -7.31 -5.82 -15.07
C PRO A 46 -8.01 -6.11 -16.40
N PHE A 47 -7.92 -7.37 -16.85
CA PHE A 47 -8.74 -7.90 -17.91
C PHE A 47 -9.98 -8.61 -17.35
N GLY A 48 -11.00 -8.77 -18.19
CA GLY A 48 -12.27 -9.40 -17.80
C GLY A 48 -12.15 -10.89 -17.43
N ASP A 49 -11.02 -11.53 -17.71
CA ASP A 49 -10.68 -12.91 -17.33
C ASP A 49 -9.96 -13.01 -15.97
N GLY A 50 -9.76 -11.88 -15.28
CA GLY A 50 -9.04 -11.82 -14.01
C GLY A 50 -7.52 -11.74 -14.14
N THR A 51 -6.98 -11.68 -15.36
CA THR A 51 -5.55 -11.43 -15.60
C THR A 51 -5.23 -9.93 -15.54
N PHE A 52 -3.95 -9.59 -15.42
CA PHE A 52 -3.48 -8.20 -15.45
C PHE A 52 -2.47 -8.00 -16.57
N THR A 53 -2.61 -6.91 -17.30
CA THR A 53 -1.60 -6.45 -18.27
C THR A 53 -0.88 -5.23 -17.74
N GLU A 54 0.42 -5.16 -17.94
CA GLU A 54 1.22 -3.98 -17.64
C GLU A 54 1.24 -3.05 -18.85
N VAL A 55 0.78 -1.82 -18.66
CA VAL A 55 0.72 -0.80 -19.70
C VAL A 55 1.68 0.34 -19.33
N PRO A 56 2.57 0.78 -20.24
CA PRO A 56 3.44 1.92 -20.02
C PRO A 56 2.65 3.17 -19.66
N ARG A 57 3.13 3.91 -18.65
CA ARG A 57 2.60 5.22 -18.29
C ARG A 57 3.16 6.27 -19.22
N TYR A 58 2.30 7.20 -19.67
CA TYR A 58 2.75 8.39 -20.42
C TYR A 58 3.60 9.32 -19.55
N ARG A 59 3.31 9.38 -18.24
CA ARG A 59 4.09 10.12 -17.25
C ARG A 59 4.46 9.16 -16.11
N PRO A 60 5.76 8.93 -15.85
CA PRO A 60 6.19 8.15 -14.69
C PRO A 60 5.66 8.77 -13.39
N LYS A 61 5.37 7.91 -12.41
CA LYS A 61 4.91 8.31 -11.07
C LYS A 61 5.95 7.82 -10.06
N LEU A 62 6.10 8.52 -8.93
CA LEU A 62 6.79 7.96 -7.78
C LEU A 62 5.91 6.90 -7.12
N LYS A 63 6.54 5.83 -6.62
CA LYS A 63 5.91 4.90 -5.69
C LYS A 63 5.49 5.65 -4.42
N ASP A 64 4.45 5.12 -3.77
CA ASP A 64 4.00 5.70 -2.50
C ASP A 64 5.09 5.51 -1.44
N GLY A 65 5.38 6.56 -0.68
CA GLY A 65 6.46 6.56 0.32
C GLY A 65 7.89 6.78 -0.22
N ALA A 66 8.07 6.98 -1.52
CA ALA A 66 9.39 7.26 -2.10
C ALA A 66 10.00 8.56 -1.56
N VAL A 67 11.28 8.52 -1.18
CA VAL A 67 12.04 9.66 -0.66
C VAL A 67 13.22 9.96 -1.58
N PRO A 68 13.50 11.23 -1.93
CA PRO A 68 14.65 11.54 -2.76
C PRO A 68 15.95 11.23 -1.99
N CYS A 69 16.96 10.68 -2.66
CA CYS A 69 18.21 10.30 -2.01
C CYS A 69 19.46 10.59 -2.85
N LEU A 70 19.30 10.95 -4.13
CA LEU A 70 20.41 11.24 -5.04
C LEU A 70 20.64 12.75 -5.15
N PHE A 71 21.41 13.33 -4.23
CA PHE A 71 21.84 14.74 -4.31
C PHE A 71 23.36 14.85 -4.51
N PRO A 72 23.84 15.42 -5.62
CA PRO A 72 25.28 15.57 -5.86
C PRO A 72 25.89 16.55 -4.85
N GLY A 73 27.02 16.18 -4.24
CA GLY A 73 27.79 17.04 -3.33
C GLY A 73 27.51 16.85 -1.83
N ARG A 74 26.69 15.87 -1.43
CA ARG A 74 26.57 15.50 -0.01
C ARG A 74 27.76 14.64 0.44
N PRO A 75 28.39 14.93 1.60
CA PRO A 75 29.40 14.05 2.18
C PRO A 75 28.81 12.65 2.42
N SER A 76 29.56 11.62 2.09
CA SER A 76 29.16 10.20 2.22
C SER A 76 28.80 9.77 3.64
N PHE A 77 28.98 10.62 4.66
CA PHE A 77 28.66 10.32 6.06
C PHE A 77 27.16 10.23 6.38
N TYR A 78 26.28 10.73 5.50
CA TYR A 78 24.83 10.48 5.59
C TYR A 78 24.39 9.21 4.85
N ILE A 79 25.32 8.56 4.15
CA ILE A 79 25.13 7.26 3.51
C ILE A 79 25.72 6.24 4.48
N SER A 80 24.90 5.68 5.37
CA SER A 80 25.35 4.58 6.21
C SER A 80 25.84 3.43 5.31
N PRO A 81 26.95 2.73 5.62
CA PRO A 81 27.52 1.68 4.77
C PRO A 81 26.60 0.46 4.58
N THR A 82 25.45 0.44 5.23
CA THR A 82 24.35 -0.51 5.01
C THR A 82 23.41 -0.11 3.86
N GLN A 83 23.61 1.04 3.20
CA GLN A 83 22.81 1.50 2.07
C GLN A 83 23.22 0.81 0.76
N THR A 84 23.07 -0.51 0.71
CA THR A 84 23.00 -1.25 -0.55
C THR A 84 21.57 -1.15 -1.07
N GLU A 85 21.29 -0.26 -2.03
CA GLU A 85 20.07 -0.22 -2.86
C GLU A 85 18.68 -0.23 -2.16
N SER A 86 18.61 -0.30 -0.83
CA SER A 86 17.39 -0.69 -0.10
C SER A 86 16.84 0.36 0.87
N ASN A 87 17.47 1.52 0.99
CA ASN A 87 17.16 2.51 2.05
C ASN A 87 16.62 3.86 1.54
N CYS A 88 16.23 3.99 0.27
CA CYS A 88 15.46 5.16 -0.19
C CYS A 88 13.94 5.00 0.02
N LEU A 89 13.53 3.87 0.59
CA LEU A 89 12.19 3.64 1.11
C LEU A 89 12.17 4.00 2.60
N LEU A 90 11.12 4.68 3.06
CA LEU A 90 10.71 4.52 4.46
C LEU A 90 10.61 3.01 4.76
N PRO A 91 10.93 2.55 5.98
CA PRO A 91 10.70 1.15 6.36
C PRO A 91 9.32 0.75 5.85
N LYS A 92 9.30 -0.31 5.04
CA LYS A 92 8.23 -0.58 4.08
C LYS A 92 6.86 -0.31 4.69
N ALA A 93 6.01 0.36 3.92
CA ALA A 93 4.58 0.53 4.17
C ALA A 93 3.80 -0.80 4.13
N ASP A 94 4.39 -1.89 4.63
CA ASP A 94 3.75 -3.19 4.83
C ASP A 94 2.68 -3.11 5.94
N GLU A 95 2.62 -1.98 6.67
CA GLU A 95 1.63 -1.70 7.72
C GLU A 95 0.59 -0.62 7.35
N TYR A 96 0.64 -0.05 6.14
CA TYR A 96 -0.33 0.96 5.69
C TYR A 96 -0.92 0.64 4.31
N SER A 97 -1.41 -0.58 4.10
CA SER A 97 -2.57 -0.77 3.23
C SER A 97 -3.84 -0.43 4.00
N GLU A 98 -4.00 0.84 4.38
CA GLU A 98 -5.33 1.31 4.75
C GLU A 98 -6.15 1.39 3.46
N LEU A 99 -6.83 0.28 3.14
CA LEU A 99 -7.94 0.23 2.20
C LEU A 99 -8.78 1.50 2.37
N SER A 100 -9.15 2.14 1.26
CA SER A 100 -10.02 3.32 1.27
C SER A 100 -11.21 3.07 2.21
N PRO A 101 -11.74 4.06 2.95
CA PRO A 101 -12.90 3.85 3.83
C PRO A 101 -14.06 3.10 3.15
N GLU A 102 -14.22 3.28 1.83
CA GLU A 102 -15.19 2.56 1.00
C GLU A 102 -14.86 1.07 0.80
N GLU A 103 -13.58 0.72 0.71
CA GLU A 103 -13.10 -0.65 0.55
C GLU A 103 -13.12 -1.41 1.88
N LYS A 104 -12.75 -0.75 2.99
CA LYS A 104 -12.93 -1.30 4.35
C LYS A 104 -14.42 -1.61 4.64
N LEU A 105 -15.33 -0.78 4.12
CA LEU A 105 -16.77 -1.00 4.25
C LEU A 105 -17.24 -2.20 3.42
N LYS A 106 -16.74 -2.34 2.18
CA LYS A 106 -17.03 -3.49 1.31
C LYS A 106 -16.52 -4.80 1.92
N GLU A 107 -15.32 -4.80 2.48
CA GLU A 107 -14.74 -5.98 3.14
C GLU A 107 -15.56 -6.40 4.37
N LYS A 108 -15.91 -5.44 5.25
CA LYS A 108 -16.79 -5.71 6.40
C LYS A 108 -18.15 -6.27 5.97
N PHE A 109 -18.71 -5.76 4.87
CA PHE A 109 -19.98 -6.24 4.33
C PHE A 109 -19.88 -7.69 3.82
N ILE A 110 -18.83 -8.01 3.05
CA ILE A 110 -18.59 -9.38 2.53
C ILE A 110 -18.40 -10.37 3.68
N LEU A 111 -17.56 -10.02 4.66
CA LEU A 111 -17.32 -10.87 5.84
C LEU A 111 -18.60 -11.13 6.63
N SER A 112 -19.43 -10.11 6.82
CA SER A 112 -20.73 -10.26 7.52
C SER A 112 -21.69 -11.20 6.77
N THR A 113 -21.68 -11.16 5.45
CA THR A 113 -22.56 -11.99 4.60
C THR A 113 -22.12 -13.45 4.61
N ILE A 114 -20.81 -13.71 4.54
CA ILE A 114 -20.26 -15.07 4.64
C ILE A 114 -20.55 -15.66 6.02
N GLN A 115 -20.37 -14.88 7.10
CA GLN A 115 -20.68 -15.31 8.46
C GLN A 115 -22.15 -15.75 8.59
N GLY A 116 -23.09 -14.98 8.03
CA GLY A 116 -24.52 -15.29 8.04
C GLY A 116 -24.86 -16.59 7.30
N LEU A 117 -24.29 -16.79 6.10
CA LEU A 117 -24.48 -18.01 5.32
C LEU A 117 -23.96 -19.26 6.05
N ILE A 118 -22.81 -19.15 6.72
CA ILE A 118 -22.24 -20.25 7.51
C ILE A 118 -23.14 -20.58 8.69
N THR A 119 -23.63 -19.57 9.41
CA THR A 119 -24.54 -19.81 10.55
C THR A 119 -25.84 -20.48 10.12
N ASP A 120 -26.41 -20.08 8.97
CA ASP A 120 -27.65 -20.66 8.47
C ASP A 120 -27.46 -22.12 8.05
N GLN A 121 -26.34 -22.45 7.40
CA GLN A 121 -25.98 -23.82 7.04
C GLN A 121 -25.79 -24.71 8.28
N LEU A 122 -25.09 -24.22 9.31
CA LEU A 122 -24.88 -24.96 10.56
C LEU A 122 -26.19 -25.18 11.32
N VAL A 123 -27.12 -24.22 11.29
CA VAL A 123 -28.46 -24.37 11.87
C VAL A 123 -29.27 -25.41 11.09
N LEU A 124 -29.16 -25.44 9.76
CA LEU A 124 -29.83 -26.46 8.94
C LEU A 124 -29.27 -27.87 9.21
N ILE A 125 -27.94 -27.99 9.28
CA ILE A 125 -27.26 -29.26 9.57
C ILE A 125 -27.63 -29.76 10.98
N SER A 126 -27.64 -28.89 11.99
CA SER A 126 -28.03 -29.29 13.35
C SER A 126 -29.48 -29.73 13.45
N LYS A 127 -30.42 -29.05 12.74
CA LYS A 127 -31.82 -29.48 12.64
C LYS A 127 -31.96 -30.82 11.91
N PHE A 128 -31.15 -31.06 10.88
CA PHE A 128 -31.16 -32.33 10.16
C PHE A 128 -30.65 -33.49 11.03
N LEU A 129 -29.53 -33.30 11.72
CA LEU A 129 -28.96 -34.29 12.64
C LEU A 129 -29.88 -34.59 13.83
N ALA A 130 -30.53 -33.56 14.39
CA ALA A 130 -31.49 -33.74 15.49
C ALA A 130 -32.76 -34.51 15.06
N ASN A 131 -33.10 -34.50 13.76
CA ASN A 131 -34.28 -35.20 13.22
C ASN A 131 -33.96 -36.64 12.77
N THR A 132 -32.68 -37.02 12.67
CA THR A 132 -32.27 -38.40 12.35
C THR A 132 -32.15 -39.30 13.59
N ASP A 133 -32.04 -38.73 14.79
CA ASP A 133 -31.95 -39.48 16.05
C ASP A 133 -33.32 -39.99 16.57
N THR A 134 -34.43 -39.54 16.01
CA THR A 134 -35.79 -39.94 16.42
C THR A 134 -36.33 -41.19 15.74
N HIS A 135 -35.56 -41.86 14.87
CA HIS A 135 -36.01 -43.03 14.10
C HIS A 135 -35.27 -44.35 14.41
N LEU A 136 -34.45 -44.43 15.46
CA LEU A 136 -33.69 -45.64 15.82
C LEU A 136 -34.14 -46.36 17.10
N TYR A 137 -35.35 -46.10 17.59
CA TYR A 137 -35.98 -46.90 18.65
C TYR A 137 -37.32 -47.48 18.16
N TYR A 138 -37.27 -48.62 17.49
CA TYR A 138 -38.38 -49.58 17.40
C TYR A 138 -37.82 -51.00 17.35
#